data_AF-A0A2S1JSN3-F1
#
_entry.id   AF-A0A2S1JSN3-F1
#
_cell.length_a   1.000
_cell.length_b   1.000
_cell.length_c   1.000
_cell.angle_alpha   90.00
_cell.angle_beta   90.00
_cell.angle_gamma   90.00
#
_symmetry.space_group_name_H-M   'P 1'
#
loop_
_entity.id
_entity.type
_entity.pdbx_description
1 polymer ?
#
loop_
_entity_poly.entity_id
_entity_poly.type
_entity_poly.pdbx_seq_one_letter_code
_entity_poly.pdbx_strand_id
1 'polypeptide(L)'
;MQNLYQAPDSPLTDSIPHYRPSIGWKILFLVLAPLEVYSQYLGFTAEEWDLPIWWMLFSLLVYFVFFVALFGLAFSKRIAFSNAWRFYLPILISTDIFEFFDIIGEFNMSVLRNQIIIMIWLSVIFFTWYVVYKYQKVMRYF
;
A
#
# COMPACT_ATOMS: atom_id res chain seq x y z
N MET A 1 -54.11 25.43 -17.32
CA MET A 1 -52.94 26.28 -17.02
C MET A 1 -51.70 25.46 -17.30
N GLN A 2 -50.92 25.85 -18.30
CA GLN A 2 -49.74 25.13 -18.79
C GLN A 2 -48.53 25.66 -18.02
N ASN A 3 -47.88 24.81 -17.23
CA ASN A 3 -46.68 25.18 -16.48
C ASN A 3 -45.53 25.45 -17.48
N LEU A 4 -45.10 26.71 -17.57
CA LEU A 4 -44.09 27.23 -18.51
C LEU A 4 -42.63 27.06 -18.02
N TYR A 5 -42.41 26.44 -16.86
CA TYR A 5 -41.09 26.15 -16.33
C TYR A 5 -40.82 24.65 -16.40
N GLN A 6 -40.27 24.19 -17.53
CA GLN A 6 -39.49 22.96 -17.57
C GLN A 6 -38.05 23.35 -17.25
N ALA A 7 -37.55 22.90 -16.08
CA ALA A 7 -36.12 22.96 -15.82
C ALA A 7 -35.39 22.16 -16.92
N PRO A 8 -34.27 22.66 -17.46
CA PRO A 8 -33.51 21.89 -18.42
C PRO A 8 -33.09 20.58 -17.74
N ASP A 9 -33.44 19.46 -18.36
CA ASP A 9 -32.89 18.16 -17.99
C ASP A 9 -31.37 18.27 -18.18
N SER A 10 -30.66 18.52 -17.08
CA SER A 10 -29.23 18.31 -17.04
C SER A 10 -29.07 16.80 -17.16
N PRO A 11 -28.47 16.27 -18.25
CA PRO A 11 -27.95 14.92 -18.17
C PRO A 11 -26.80 15.03 -17.17
N LEU A 12 -27.11 14.88 -15.88
CA LEU A 12 -26.22 14.23 -14.93
C LEU A 12 -25.96 12.87 -15.55
N THR A 13 -25.03 12.87 -16.49
CA THR A 13 -24.51 11.68 -17.09
C THR A 13 -23.78 11.06 -15.92
N ASP A 14 -24.47 10.16 -15.22
CA ASP A 14 -23.90 9.22 -14.26
C ASP A 14 -22.99 8.24 -15.02
N SER A 15 -22.14 8.75 -15.90
CA SER A 15 -20.96 8.06 -16.37
C SER A 15 -19.97 8.10 -15.23
N ILE A 16 -20.28 7.33 -14.17
CA ILE A 16 -19.27 6.85 -13.24
C ILE A 16 -18.15 6.31 -14.14
N PRO A 17 -16.98 6.96 -14.19
CA PRO A 17 -15.96 6.56 -15.14
C PRO A 17 -15.61 5.12 -14.82
N HIS A 18 -15.98 4.21 -15.74
CA HIS A 18 -15.60 2.81 -15.64
C HIS A 18 -14.08 2.77 -15.79
N TYR A 19 -13.40 2.75 -14.64
CA TYR A 19 -11.97 2.58 -14.58
C TYR A 19 -11.60 1.29 -15.31
N ARG A 20 -10.98 1.43 -16.49
CA ARG A 20 -10.54 0.27 -17.25
C ARG A 20 -9.31 -0.32 -16.55
N PRO A 21 -9.35 -1.61 -16.17
CA PRO A 21 -8.21 -2.25 -15.55
C PRO A 21 -6.99 -2.21 -16.48
N SER A 22 -5.93 -1.47 -16.12
CA SER A 22 -4.71 -1.46 -16.92
C SER A 22 -3.96 -2.78 -16.75
N ILE A 23 -3.48 -3.37 -17.85
CA ILE A 23 -2.63 -4.58 -17.83
C ILE A 23 -1.33 -4.30 -17.07
N GLY A 24 -0.88 -3.04 -17.03
CA GLY A 24 0.32 -2.60 -16.32
C GLY A 24 0.33 -3.00 -14.85
N TRP A 25 -0.80 -2.87 -14.14
CA TRP A 25 -0.88 -3.26 -12.72
C TRP A 25 -0.66 -4.75 -12.49
N LYS A 26 -1.11 -5.60 -13.42
CA LYS A 26 -0.89 -7.05 -13.33
C LYS A 26 0.58 -7.41 -13.50
N ILE A 27 1.24 -6.82 -14.49
CA ILE A 27 2.65 -7.07 -14.76
C ILE A 27 3.50 -6.57 -13.59
N LEU A 28 3.20 -5.36 -13.10
CA LEU A 28 3.86 -4.75 -11.95
C LEU A 28 3.74 -5.67 -10.72
N PHE A 29 2.54 -6.12 -10.40
CA PHE A 29 2.30 -7.03 -9.26
C PHE A 29 3.00 -8.38 -9.44
N LEU A 30 2.95 -8.97 -10.63
CA LEU A 30 3.58 -10.27 -10.92
C LEU A 30 5.09 -10.24 -10.72
N VAL A 31 5.74 -9.11 -11.04
CA VAL A 31 7.19 -8.94 -10.83
C VAL A 31 7.49 -8.66 -9.36
N LEU A 32 6.72 -7.80 -8.71
CA LEU A 32 7.01 -7.36 -7.34
C LEU A 32 6.63 -8.38 -6.27
N ALA A 33 5.59 -9.18 -6.48
CA ALA A 33 5.16 -10.19 -5.52
C ALA A 33 6.26 -11.21 -5.17
N PRO A 34 6.95 -11.87 -6.12
CA PRO A 34 8.04 -12.78 -5.77
C PRO A 34 9.23 -12.05 -5.14
N LEU A 35 9.47 -10.79 -5.52
CA LEU A 35 10.52 -9.94 -4.95
C LEU A 35 10.23 -9.62 -3.48
N GLU A 36 8.99 -9.31 -3.14
CA GLU A 36 8.55 -9.07 -1.77
C GLU A 36 8.52 -10.36 -0.93
N VAL A 37 8.10 -11.48 -1.51
CA VAL A 37 8.18 -12.77 -0.81
C VAL A 37 9.63 -13.15 -0.53
N TYR A 38 10.55 -12.85 -1.45
CA TYR A 38 11.97 -13.09 -1.27
C TYR A 38 12.60 -12.15 -0.22
N SER A 39 12.22 -10.87 -0.20
CA SER A 39 12.70 -9.92 0.83
C SER A 39 12.27 -10.37 2.23
N GLN A 40 10.99 -10.77 2.37
CA GLN A 40 10.44 -11.30 3.61
C GLN A 40 11.11 -12.62 4.02
N TYR A 41 11.30 -13.55 3.08
CA TYR A 41 12.02 -14.81 3.33
C TYR A 41 13.43 -14.56 3.88
N LEU A 42 14.16 -13.59 3.30
CA LEU A 42 15.48 -13.22 3.80
C LEU A 42 15.40 -12.61 5.21
N GLY A 43 14.41 -11.77 5.49
CA GLY A 43 14.18 -11.27 6.85
C GLY A 43 13.92 -12.37 7.89
N PHE A 44 13.21 -13.44 7.51
CA PHE A 44 12.92 -14.56 8.42
C PHE A 44 14.04 -15.61 8.55
N THR A 45 14.93 -15.73 7.56
CA THR A 45 15.91 -16.83 7.48
C THR A 45 17.37 -16.39 7.61
N ALA A 46 17.68 -15.11 7.42
CA ALA A 46 19.01 -14.59 7.67
C ALA A 46 19.20 -14.36 9.18
N GLU A 47 19.83 -15.31 9.87
CA GLU A 47 20.33 -15.14 11.24
C GLU A 47 21.46 -14.08 11.34
N GLU A 48 21.95 -13.57 10.21
CA GLU A 48 23.06 -12.62 10.13
C GLU A 48 22.58 -11.24 9.66
N TRP A 49 22.25 -10.38 10.63
CA TRP A 49 21.82 -8.99 10.44
C TRP A 49 22.95 -8.02 10.01
N ASP A 50 24.04 -8.53 9.44
CA ASP A 50 25.13 -7.72 8.89
C ASP A 50 24.82 -7.27 7.44
N LEU A 51 23.53 -7.14 7.12
CA LEU A 51 23.07 -6.72 5.81
C LEU A 51 23.41 -5.23 5.60
N PRO A 52 24.04 -4.88 4.47
CA PRO A 52 24.41 -3.50 4.20
C PRO A 52 23.17 -2.60 4.13
N ILE A 53 23.30 -1.35 4.57
CA ILE A 53 22.20 -0.36 4.64
C ILE A 53 21.42 -0.20 3.32
N TRP A 54 22.09 -0.42 2.18
CA TRP A 54 21.48 -0.40 0.85
C TRP A 54 20.44 -1.50 0.66
N TRP A 55 20.61 -2.65 1.31
CA TRP A 55 19.66 -3.75 1.30
C TRP A 55 18.34 -3.34 1.95
N MET A 56 18.40 -2.67 3.10
CA MET A 56 17.21 -2.16 3.78
C MET A 56 16.48 -1.09 2.95
N LEU A 57 17.21 -0.18 2.31
CA LEU A 57 16.62 0.82 1.41
C LEU A 57 15.96 0.17 0.19
N PHE A 58 16.58 -0.87 -0.38
CA PHE A 58 16.02 -1.63 -1.49
C PHE A 58 14.77 -2.40 -1.08
N SER A 59 14.80 -3.05 0.10
CA SER A 59 13.64 -3.75 0.65
C SER A 59 12.47 -2.80 0.87
N LEU A 60 12.71 -1.62 1.44
CA LEU A 60 11.68 -0.60 1.63
C LEU A 60 11.07 -0.12 0.29
N LEU A 61 11.91 0.02 -0.73
CA LEU A 61 11.45 0.37 -2.08
C LEU A 61 10.58 -0.73 -2.66
N VAL A 62 11.02 -1.99 -2.60
CA VAL A 62 10.25 -3.14 -3.08
C VAL A 62 8.90 -3.23 -2.36
N TYR A 63 8.90 -3.11 -1.03
CA TYR A 63 7.70 -3.06 -0.20
C TYR A 63 6.76 -1.95 -0.67
N PHE A 64 7.24 -0.71 -0.78
CA PHE A 64 6.42 0.42 -1.20
C PHE A 64 5.78 0.19 -2.58
N VAL A 65 6.57 -0.22 -3.57
CA VAL A 65 6.07 -0.42 -4.93
C VAL A 65 5.14 -1.63 -4.96
N PHE A 66 5.39 -2.68 -4.19
CA PHE A 66 4.50 -3.84 -4.05
C PHE A 66 3.12 -3.44 -3.54
N PHE A 67 3.03 -2.64 -2.47
CA PHE A 67 1.74 -2.18 -1.97
C PHE A 67 1.02 -1.30 -2.99
N VAL A 68 1.73 -0.38 -3.66
CA VAL A 68 1.16 0.42 -4.75
C VAL A 68 0.62 -0.48 -5.88
N ALA A 69 1.36 -1.53 -6.25
CA ALA A 69 0.96 -2.51 -7.25
C ALA A 69 -0.28 -3.31 -6.83
N LEU A 70 -0.27 -3.83 -5.60
CA LEU A 70 -1.35 -4.61 -5.00
C LEU A 70 -2.65 -3.80 -4.97
N PHE A 71 -2.59 -2.55 -4.50
CA PHE A 71 -3.78 -1.69 -4.44
C PHE A 71 -4.25 -1.22 -5.81
N GLY A 72 -3.33 -0.90 -6.73
CA GLY A 72 -3.68 -0.58 -8.12
C GLY A 72 -4.40 -1.74 -8.80
N LEU A 73 -3.90 -2.97 -8.60
CA LEU A 73 -4.52 -4.20 -9.08
C LEU A 73 -5.87 -4.48 -8.39
N ALA A 74 -5.94 -4.31 -7.08
CA ALA A 74 -7.15 -4.54 -6.30
C ALA A 74 -8.28 -3.58 -6.72
N PHE A 75 -7.97 -2.30 -6.94
CA PHE A 75 -8.90 -1.32 -7.49
C PHE A 75 -9.37 -1.70 -8.89
N SER A 76 -8.41 -2.03 -9.74
CA SER A 76 -8.60 -2.41 -11.14
C SER A 76 -9.52 -3.63 -11.29
N LYS A 77 -9.36 -4.64 -10.45
CA LYS A 77 -10.03 -5.94 -10.58
C LYS A 77 -11.12 -6.19 -9.54
N ARG A 78 -11.39 -5.24 -8.65
CA ARG A 78 -12.30 -5.40 -7.50
C ARG A 78 -11.98 -6.68 -6.72
N ILE A 79 -10.70 -6.88 -6.42
CA ILE A 79 -10.22 -8.08 -5.74
C ILE A 79 -10.61 -7.98 -4.26
N ALA A 80 -11.15 -9.09 -3.74
CA ALA A 80 -11.67 -9.24 -2.39
C ALA A 80 -12.90 -8.36 -2.04
N PHE A 81 -13.68 -8.80 -1.06
CA PHE A 81 -14.83 -8.05 -0.56
C PHE A 81 -14.36 -6.80 0.19
N SER A 82 -15.15 -5.72 0.20
CA SER A 82 -14.77 -4.48 0.91
C SER A 82 -14.47 -4.71 2.39
N ASN A 83 -15.09 -5.72 3.01
CA ASN A 83 -14.83 -6.15 4.38
C ASN A 83 -13.43 -6.74 4.58
N ALA A 84 -12.88 -7.47 3.61
CA ALA A 84 -11.53 -8.04 3.71
C ALA A 84 -10.47 -6.93 3.86
N TRP A 85 -10.64 -5.83 3.10
CA TRP A 85 -9.76 -4.67 3.19
C TRP A 85 -9.88 -3.91 4.51
N ARG A 86 -11.02 -3.99 5.21
CA ARG A 86 -11.18 -3.44 6.57
C ARG A 86 -10.34 -4.20 7.60
N PHE A 87 -10.23 -5.51 7.45
CA PHE A 87 -9.40 -6.35 8.33
C PHE A 87 -7.93 -6.34 7.92
N TYR A 88 -7.63 -6.06 6.65
CA TYR A 88 -6.26 -5.97 6.17
C TYR A 88 -5.47 -4.84 6.82
N LEU A 89 -6.07 -3.66 6.97
CA LEU A 89 -5.39 -2.50 7.56
C LEU A 89 -4.87 -2.75 8.99
N PRO A 90 -5.66 -3.24 9.96
CA PRO A 90 -5.14 -3.51 11.31
C PRO A 90 -4.11 -4.64 11.33
N ILE A 91 -4.21 -5.64 10.45
CA ILE A 91 -3.19 -6.69 10.29
C ILE A 91 -1.88 -6.06 9.81
N LEU A 92 -1.92 -5.25 8.76
CA LEU A 92 -0.77 -4.54 8.19
C LEU A 92 -0.11 -3.63 9.23
N ILE A 93 -0.89 -2.84 9.96
CA ILE A 93 -0.38 -1.98 11.03
C ILE A 93 0.31 -2.83 12.10
N SER A 94 -0.27 -3.98 12.48
CA SER A 94 0.31 -4.84 13.51
C SER A 94 1.61 -5.47 13.06
N THR A 95 1.71 -5.92 11.80
CA THR A 95 2.95 -6.48 11.24
C THR A 95 4.03 -5.41 11.12
N ASP A 96 3.70 -4.22 10.61
CA ASP A 96 4.66 -3.13 10.47
C ASP A 96 5.17 -2.64 11.83
N ILE A 97 4.30 -2.60 12.86
CA ILE A 97 4.71 -2.27 14.23
C ILE A 97 5.67 -3.32 14.78
N PHE A 98 5.38 -4.61 14.56
CA PHE A 98 6.23 -5.70 15.02
C PHE A 98 7.62 -5.63 14.38
N GLU A 99 7.70 -5.54 13.04
CA GLU A 99 8.97 -5.41 12.31
C GLU A 99 9.75 -4.15 12.73
N PHE A 100 9.04 -3.05 12.97
CA PHE A 100 9.65 -1.80 13.41
C PHE A 100 10.30 -1.91 14.79
N PHE A 101 9.66 -2.63 15.73
CA PHE A 101 10.22 -2.84 17.06
C PHE A 101 11.47 -3.72 17.02
N ASP A 102 11.48 -4.75 16.18
CA ASP A 102 12.66 -5.59 15.97
C ASP A 102 13.85 -4.76 15.45
N ILE A 103 13.63 -3.95 14.41
CA ILE A 103 14.67 -3.07 13.84
C ILE A 103 15.19 -2.04 14.85
N ILE A 104 14.30 -1.41 15.64
CA ILE A 104 14.73 -0.47 16.68
C ILE A 104 15.53 -1.15 17.78
N GLY A 105 15.16 -2.38 18.17
CA GLY A 105 15.85 -3.14 19.21
C GLY A 105 17.32 -3.39 18.89
N GLU A 106 17.65 -3.48 17.60
CA GLU A 106 19.01 -3.75 17.12
C GLU A 106 19.82 -2.49 16.80
N PHE A 107 19.15 -1.37 16.48
CA PHE A 107 19.85 -0.15 16.13
C PHE A 107 20.39 0.63 17.33
N ASN A 108 21.66 1.00 17.23
CA ASN A 108 22.24 2.00 18.14
C ASN A 108 21.65 3.38 17.84
N MET A 109 20.66 3.78 18.63
CA MET A 109 19.91 5.03 18.49
C MET A 109 20.73 6.29 18.82
N SER A 110 21.94 6.16 19.40
CA SER A 110 22.84 7.30 19.59
C SER A 110 23.46 7.81 18.27
N VAL A 111 23.37 7.02 17.20
CA VAL A 111 23.90 7.36 15.89
C VAL A 111 22.85 8.11 15.07
N LEU A 112 23.10 9.38 14.75
CA LEU A 112 22.20 10.25 13.96
C LEU A 112 21.75 9.60 12.64
N ARG A 113 22.65 8.89 11.95
CA ARG A 113 22.35 8.17 10.71
C ARG A 113 21.18 7.19 10.88
N ASN A 114 21.16 6.44 11.99
CA ASN A 114 20.13 5.43 12.25
C ASN A 114 18.78 6.10 12.53
N GLN A 115 18.79 7.26 13.20
CA GLN A 115 17.58 8.05 13.43
C GLN A 115 16.98 8.57 12.12
N ILE A 116 17.82 9.08 11.20
CA ILE A 116 17.38 9.55 9.87
C ILE A 116 16.74 8.40 9.08
N ILE A 117 17.35 7.22 9.11
CA ILE A 117 16.83 6.02 8.45
C ILE A 117 15.45 5.67 8.97
N ILE A 118 15.27 5.64 10.30
CA ILE A 118 13.99 5.35 10.95
C ILE A 118 12.92 6.36 10.52
N MET A 119 13.24 7.65 10.45
CA MET A 119 12.28 8.68 10.00
C MET A 119 11.83 8.47 8.55
N ILE A 120 12.74 8.07 7.67
CA ILE A 120 12.41 7.72 6.28
C ILE A 120 11.50 6.49 6.25
N TRP A 121 11.85 5.45 7.01
CA TRP A 121 11.09 4.20 7.11
C TRP A 121 9.65 4.46 7.58
N LEU A 122 9.47 5.20 8.67
CA LEU A 122 8.16 5.59 9.20
C LEU A 122 7.35 6.40 8.19
N SER A 123 8.00 7.31 7.45
CA SER A 123 7.31 8.12 6.44
C SER A 123 6.72 7.26 5.33
N VAL A 124 7.45 6.23 4.90
CA VAL A 124 6.99 5.27 3.89
C VAL A 124 5.86 4.40 4.42
N ILE A 125 5.98 3.89 5.65
CA ILE A 125 4.94 3.07 6.31
C ILE A 125 3.64 3.86 6.50
N PHE A 126 3.72 5.10 7.02
CA PHE A 126 2.51 5.92 7.17
C PHE A 126 1.86 6.23 5.82
N PHE A 127 2.67 6.40 4.77
CA PHE A 127 2.14 6.58 3.44
C PHE A 127 1.43 5.32 2.92
N THR A 128 1.98 4.12 3.13
CA THR A 128 1.31 2.86 2.73
C THR A 128 0.00 2.70 3.49
N TRP A 129 -0.02 2.95 4.80
CA TRP A 129 -1.25 2.94 5.60
C TRP A 129 -2.31 3.91 5.07
N TYR A 130 -1.89 5.13 4.71
CA TYR A 130 -2.79 6.12 4.13
C TYR A 130 -3.39 5.65 2.80
N VAL A 131 -2.59 5.04 1.92
CA VAL A 131 -3.06 4.48 0.65
C VAL A 131 -4.10 3.37 0.90
N VAL A 132 -3.81 2.45 1.83
CA VAL A 132 -4.73 1.36 2.21
C VAL A 132 -6.05 1.91 2.74
N TYR A 133 -5.98 2.88 3.66
CA TYR A 133 -7.14 3.52 4.27
C TYR A 133 -8.01 4.23 3.23
N LYS A 134 -7.38 5.00 2.33
CA LYS A 134 -8.10 5.68 1.25
C LYS A 134 -8.75 4.67 0.31
N TYR A 135 -8.06 3.58 -0.02
CA TYR A 135 -8.58 2.50 -0.85
C TYR A 135 -9.81 1.84 -0.21
N GLN A 136 -9.76 1.51 1.08
CA GLN A 136 -10.89 0.97 1.83
C GLN A 136 -12.12 1.88 1.75
N LYS A 137 -11.94 3.20 1.86
CA LYS A 137 -13.04 4.17 1.77
C LYS A 137 -13.63 4.21 0.37
N VAL A 138 -12.82 4.15 -0.68
CA VAL A 138 -13.27 4.16 -2.08
C VAL A 138 -14.04 2.87 -2.43
N MET A 139 -13.56 1.70 -1.97
CA MET A 139 -14.24 0.41 -2.19
C MET A 139 -15.59 0.29 -1.48
N ARG A 140 -15.90 1.15 -0.49
CA ARG A 140 -17.23 1.19 0.13
C ARG A 140 -18.33 1.68 -0.82
N TYR A 141 -17.97 2.43 -1.86
CA TYR A 141 -18.91 3.01 -2.82
C TYR A 141 -19.15 2.13 -4.06
N PHE A 142 -18.52 0.96 -4.13
CA PHE A 142 -18.70 -0.05 -5.18
C PHE A 142 -19.35 -1.31 -4.60
#